data_AF-A0A5Q4C3K6-F1
#
_entry.id   AF-A0A5Q4C3K6-F1
#
_cell.length_a   1.000
_cell.length_b   1.000
_cell.length_c   1.000
_cell.angle_alpha   90.00
_cell.angle_beta   90.00
_cell.angle_gamma   90.00
#
_symmetry.space_group_name_H-M   'P 1'
#
loop_
_entity.id
_entity.type
_entity.pdbx_description
1 polymer ?
#
loop_
_entity_poly.entity_id
_entity_poly.type
_entity_poly.pdbx_seq_one_letter_code
_entity_poly.pdbx_strand_id
1 'polypeptide(L)'
;MASMDLTRRDVNVLDKIKDPESDPSTNVMLDPSLPRDPHITNTSVYERVIQKEREIILSMQQLELQLAGLRPKTVAEPVQEYKGLLSKLDNFIEEYPNYASLRNNRVQALRRLYGDTILLAGAPTTPHRLIQSPEPAEATRYARIALEDIDMSIALLTPCTVFGAMSPQAAKTLSLAYTQRAAIYHTSAKLMNGHAVQVEESRREARWTKLEFEEAASHDFAFGGRYGNEIAKGLAVSTNPTAKLCGQMVREAMKKEYGPSRRKGLLRILALLLLLAIDPRGRSTQPDHQGKDRVGDLGDDVKMKFLKVGRVAIITHGRYAGKKVVIIQPVDSGNKAHPFGHALVAGIERYPSKITRRMSKTRQEKRNKIKPFVKLVNYNHLMPTRYTLELEGLKGVVSNDTFKEVTQREDAKKTVKKVLEERYTSGKNRWFFTPL
;
A
#
# COMPACT_ATOMS: atom_id res chain seq x y z
N MET A 1 -15.98 1.99 -24.36
CA MET A 1 -15.49 2.00 -22.96
C MET A 1 -15.13 3.43 -22.62
N ALA A 2 -15.91 4.11 -21.78
CA ALA A 2 -15.62 5.48 -21.40
C ALA A 2 -14.42 5.49 -20.44
N SER A 3 -13.30 6.10 -20.85
CA SER A 3 -12.19 6.42 -19.95
C SER A 3 -12.74 7.37 -18.89
N MET A 4 -12.88 6.89 -17.65
CA MET A 4 -13.16 7.77 -16.53
C MET A 4 -11.84 8.45 -16.15
N ASP A 5 -11.64 9.66 -16.67
CA ASP A 5 -10.51 10.49 -16.27
C ASP A 5 -10.70 10.95 -14.83
N LEU A 6 -9.96 10.32 -13.93
CA LEU A 6 -9.87 10.72 -12.53
C LEU A 6 -9.36 12.16 -12.46
N THR A 7 -10.01 13.01 -11.66
CA THR A 7 -9.49 14.36 -11.46
C THR A 7 -8.14 14.29 -10.71
N ARG A 8 -7.27 15.29 -10.87
CA ARG A 8 -6.00 15.37 -10.12
C ARG A 8 -6.21 15.22 -8.60
N ARG A 9 -7.35 15.69 -8.09
CA ARG A 9 -7.72 15.55 -6.68
C ARG A 9 -8.05 14.11 -6.31
N ASP A 10 -8.72 13.36 -7.18
CA ASP A 10 -9.03 11.95 -6.97
C ASP A 10 -7.77 11.09 -7.00
N VAL A 11 -6.86 11.34 -7.95
CA VAL A 11 -5.53 10.69 -8.01
C VAL A 11 -4.75 10.94 -6.72
N ASN A 12 -4.73 12.19 -6.25
CA ASN A 12 -4.05 12.59 -5.02
C ASN A 12 -4.64 11.91 -3.77
N VAL A 13 -5.96 11.72 -3.71
CA VAL A 13 -6.62 11.01 -2.60
C VAL A 13 -6.32 9.51 -2.66
N LEU A 14 -6.35 8.91 -3.85
CA LEU A 14 -6.03 7.50 -4.04
C LEU A 14 -4.58 7.19 -3.68
N ASP A 15 -3.65 8.09 -4.02
CA ASP A 15 -2.24 7.96 -3.65
C ASP A 15 -2.05 8.08 -2.13
N LYS A 16 -2.76 9.00 -1.45
CA LYS A 16 -2.75 9.09 0.02
C LYS A 16 -3.36 7.88 0.73
N ILE A 17 -4.31 7.20 0.10
CA ILE A 17 -4.90 5.96 0.64
C ILE A 17 -3.91 4.81 0.52
N LYS A 18 -3.15 4.76 -0.58
CA LYS A 18 -2.11 3.74 -0.80
C LYS A 18 -0.91 3.96 0.11
N ASP A 19 -0.52 5.22 0.28
CA ASP A 19 0.59 5.62 1.13
C ASP A 19 0.21 6.90 1.89
N PRO A 20 -0.09 6.82 3.20
CA PRO A 20 -0.47 7.98 3.99
C PRO A 20 0.65 9.03 4.13
N GLU A 21 1.90 8.67 3.82
CA GLU A 21 3.04 9.59 3.81
C GLU A 21 3.23 10.29 2.45
N SER A 22 2.52 9.84 1.40
CA SER A 22 2.57 10.46 0.08
C SER A 22 1.80 11.78 0.07
N ASP A 23 2.52 12.90 0.08
CA ASP A 23 1.92 14.22 -0.12
C ASP A 23 2.16 14.74 -1.54
N PRO A 24 1.14 14.80 -2.41
CA PRO A 24 1.27 15.28 -3.78
C PRO A 24 1.58 16.78 -3.87
N SER A 25 1.48 17.52 -2.75
CA SER A 25 1.98 18.90 -2.67
C SER A 25 3.52 18.98 -2.70
N THR A 26 4.20 17.87 -2.43
CA THR A 26 5.66 17.73 -2.43
C THR A 26 6.20 17.13 -3.73
N ASN A 27 5.34 16.94 -4.74
CA ASN A 27 5.76 16.45 -6.05
C ASN A 27 6.83 17.36 -6.65
N VAL A 28 7.85 16.73 -7.21
CA VAL A 28 9.03 17.41 -7.75
C VAL A 28 8.62 18.20 -8.98
N MET A 29 8.95 19.50 -9.01
CA MET A 29 8.76 20.33 -10.20
C MET A 29 9.84 19.97 -11.22
N LEU A 30 9.42 19.40 -12.35
CA LEU A 30 10.32 19.08 -13.45
C LEU A 30 10.34 20.21 -14.47
N ASP A 31 11.55 20.67 -14.80
CA ASP A 31 11.77 21.71 -15.81
C ASP A 31 12.74 21.19 -16.90
N PRO A 32 12.25 20.91 -18.11
CA PRO A 32 13.07 20.46 -19.23
C PRO A 32 14.08 21.50 -19.75
N SER A 33 13.92 22.78 -19.41
CA SER A 33 14.83 23.85 -19.82
C SER A 33 16.12 23.88 -18.99
N LEU A 34 16.13 23.24 -17.82
CA LEU A 34 17.30 23.16 -16.97
C LEU A 34 18.39 22.25 -17.58
N PRO A 35 19.67 22.50 -17.27
CA PRO A 35 20.76 21.60 -17.63
C PRO A 35 20.46 20.16 -17.21
N ARG A 36 20.81 19.22 -18.07
CA ARG A 36 20.57 17.78 -17.83
C ARG A 36 21.35 17.27 -16.61
N ASP A 37 22.49 17.86 -16.31
CA ASP A 37 23.27 17.63 -15.09
C ASP A 37 23.60 18.98 -14.40
N PRO A 38 23.48 19.07 -13.05
CA PRO A 38 23.77 20.32 -12.32
C PRO A 38 25.24 20.75 -12.32
N HIS A 39 26.18 19.82 -12.47
CA HIS A 39 27.62 20.06 -12.34
C HIS A 39 28.34 20.13 -13.69
N ILE A 40 27.80 19.49 -14.73
CA ILE A 40 28.30 19.56 -16.11
C ILE A 40 27.35 20.39 -16.95
N THR A 41 27.48 21.72 -16.87
CA THR A 41 26.59 22.68 -17.54
C THR A 41 26.95 22.91 -19.01
N ASN A 42 28.21 22.67 -19.41
CA ASN A 42 28.64 22.84 -20.80
C ASN A 42 28.13 21.67 -21.67
N THR A 43 27.25 22.00 -22.62
CA THR A 43 26.63 21.03 -23.54
C THR A 43 27.63 20.14 -24.28
N SER A 44 28.71 20.72 -24.82
CA SER A 44 29.71 19.96 -25.59
C SER A 44 30.49 18.96 -24.73
N VAL A 45 30.81 19.35 -23.49
CA VAL A 45 31.48 18.46 -22.54
C VAL A 45 30.53 17.35 -22.11
N TYR A 46 29.29 17.72 -21.79
CA TYR A 46 28.25 16.80 -21.37
C TYR A 46 27.94 15.73 -22.44
N GLU A 47 27.87 16.12 -23.71
CA GLU A 47 27.67 15.19 -24.83
C GLU A 47 28.82 14.17 -24.95
N ARG A 48 30.07 14.62 -24.81
CA ARG A 48 31.23 13.71 -24.81
C ARG A 48 31.20 12.76 -23.61
N VAL A 49 30.84 13.26 -22.43
CA VAL A 49 30.74 12.46 -21.20
C VAL A 49 29.65 11.38 -21.34
N ILE A 50 28.46 11.75 -21.80
CA ILE A 50 27.39 10.76 -22.06
C ILE A 50 27.81 9.76 -23.12
N GLN A 51 28.50 10.18 -24.18
CA GLN A 51 28.89 9.26 -25.24
C GLN A 51 29.84 8.18 -24.70
N LYS A 52 30.86 8.58 -23.94
CA LYS A 52 31.76 7.65 -23.22
C LYS A 52 30.99 6.74 -22.26
N GLU A 53 30.07 7.30 -21.47
CA GLU A 53 29.22 6.53 -20.54
C GLU A 53 28.41 5.47 -21.29
N ARG A 54 27.72 5.87 -22.36
CA ARG A 54 26.88 5.00 -23.19
C ARG A 54 27.67 3.84 -23.78
N GLU A 55 28.90 4.06 -24.22
CA GLU A 55 29.75 2.99 -24.76
C GLU A 55 30.00 1.91 -23.70
N ILE A 56 30.37 2.29 -22.47
CA ILE A 56 30.60 1.34 -21.37
C ILE A 56 29.30 0.59 -21.02
N ILE A 57 28.17 1.30 -20.91
CA ILE A 57 26.88 0.70 -20.56
C ILE A 57 26.38 -0.24 -21.66
N LEU A 58 26.59 0.11 -22.94
CA LEU A 58 26.25 -0.77 -24.05
C LEU A 58 27.08 -2.06 -24.01
N SER A 59 28.38 -1.98 -23.70
CA SER A 59 29.21 -3.16 -23.48
C SER A 59 28.69 -4.04 -22.33
N MET A 60 28.31 -3.43 -21.20
CA MET A 60 27.70 -4.15 -20.08
C MET A 60 26.39 -4.84 -20.49
N GLN A 61 25.50 -4.14 -21.20
CA GLN A 61 24.23 -4.68 -21.68
C GLN A 61 24.42 -5.84 -22.67
N GLN A 62 25.40 -5.75 -23.57
CA GLN A 62 25.71 -6.83 -24.49
C GLN A 62 26.17 -8.09 -23.76
N LEU A 63 27.01 -7.93 -22.72
CA LEU A 63 27.46 -9.03 -21.86
C LEU A 63 26.28 -9.67 -21.11
N GLU A 64 25.35 -8.86 -20.59
CA GLU A 64 24.12 -9.36 -19.95
C GLU A 64 23.24 -10.17 -20.90
N LEU A 65 23.09 -9.74 -22.16
CA LEU A 65 22.33 -10.50 -23.17
C LEU A 65 22.97 -11.87 -23.47
N GLN A 66 24.30 -11.96 -23.44
CA GLN A 66 25.00 -13.25 -23.59
C GLN A 66 24.83 -14.14 -22.37
N LEU A 67 24.90 -13.56 -21.16
CA LEU A 67 24.66 -14.27 -19.89
C LEU A 67 23.22 -14.81 -19.80
N ALA A 68 22.26 -14.07 -20.33
CA ALA A 68 20.85 -14.50 -20.42
C ALA A 68 20.57 -15.53 -21.53
N GLY A 69 21.57 -15.87 -22.37
CA GLY A 69 21.40 -16.81 -23.49
C GLY A 69 20.64 -16.23 -24.68
N LEU A 70 20.42 -14.92 -24.72
CA LEU A 70 19.73 -14.23 -25.83
C LEU A 70 20.67 -13.89 -27.01
N ARG A 71 21.98 -14.03 -26.80
CA ARG A 71 23.04 -13.84 -27.81
C ARG A 71 24.08 -14.95 -27.71
N PRO A 72 24.82 -15.24 -28.80
CA PRO A 72 25.90 -16.22 -28.76
C PRO A 72 26.93 -15.83 -27.70
N LYS A 73 27.37 -16.80 -26.91
CA LYS A 73 28.44 -16.61 -25.92
C LYS A 73 29.75 -16.40 -26.67
N THR A 74 30.20 -15.15 -26.74
CA THR A 74 31.51 -14.81 -27.34
C THR A 74 32.60 -14.70 -26.29
N VAL A 75 32.24 -14.57 -25.01
CA VAL A 75 33.15 -14.38 -23.89
C VAL A 75 33.25 -15.65 -23.04
N ALA A 76 34.48 -16.13 -22.82
CA ALA A 76 34.75 -17.31 -22.00
C ALA A 76 34.60 -17.03 -20.49
N GLU A 77 35.00 -15.85 -20.03
CA GLU A 77 34.94 -15.43 -18.62
C GLU A 77 34.14 -14.13 -18.42
N PRO A 78 32.80 -14.22 -18.30
CA PRO A 78 31.95 -13.04 -18.17
C PRO A 78 32.22 -12.19 -16.93
N VAL A 79 32.62 -12.82 -15.82
CA VAL A 79 32.92 -12.10 -14.55
C VAL A 79 34.15 -11.21 -14.71
N GLN A 80 35.19 -11.71 -15.40
CA GLN A 80 36.41 -10.96 -15.61
C GLN A 80 36.19 -9.78 -16.55
N GLU A 81 35.41 -9.97 -17.61
CA GLU A 81 35.01 -8.89 -18.51
C GLU A 81 34.22 -7.81 -17.75
N TYR A 82 33.31 -8.22 -16.87
CA TYR A 82 32.53 -7.29 -16.05
C TYR A 82 33.41 -6.50 -15.07
N LYS A 83 34.41 -7.14 -14.45
CA LYS A 83 35.44 -6.46 -13.63
C LYS A 83 36.27 -5.47 -14.46
N GLY A 84 36.59 -5.82 -15.71
CA GLY A 84 37.26 -4.92 -16.66
C GLY A 84 36.42 -3.66 -16.95
N LEU A 85 35.13 -3.83 -17.22
CA LEU A 85 34.19 -2.71 -17.43
C LEU A 85 34.01 -1.87 -16.16
N LEU A 86 34.02 -2.48 -14.97
CA LEU A 86 34.01 -1.78 -13.69
C LEU A 86 35.25 -0.88 -13.53
N SER A 87 36.45 -1.38 -13.89
CA SER A 87 37.67 -0.55 -13.85
C SER A 87 37.61 0.67 -14.79
N LYS A 88 36.94 0.53 -15.95
CA LYS A 88 36.70 1.66 -16.86
C LYS A 88 35.79 2.70 -16.22
N LEU A 89 34.77 2.27 -15.49
CA LEU A 89 33.91 3.17 -14.71
C LEU A 89 34.70 3.85 -13.59
N ASP A 90 35.58 3.14 -12.90
CA ASP A 90 36.42 3.69 -11.82
C ASP A 90 37.30 4.84 -12.35
N ASN A 91 38.05 4.60 -13.42
CA ASN A 91 38.88 5.63 -14.06
C ASN A 91 38.05 6.83 -14.53
N PHE A 92 36.83 6.59 -14.99
CA PHE A 92 35.96 7.65 -15.48
C PHE A 92 35.35 8.49 -14.34
N ILE A 93 35.12 7.89 -13.17
CA ILE A 93 34.69 8.61 -11.96
C ILE A 93 35.84 9.49 -11.43
N GLU A 94 37.09 9.05 -11.56
CA GLU A 94 38.25 9.89 -11.24
C GLU A 94 38.35 11.13 -12.14
N GLU A 95 38.03 10.99 -13.43
CA GLU A 95 37.98 12.12 -14.39
C GLU A 95 36.81 13.09 -14.08
N TYR A 96 35.65 12.56 -13.66
CA TYR A 96 34.43 13.35 -13.37
C TYR A 96 33.80 13.00 -12.01
N PRO A 97 34.38 13.45 -10.88
CA PRO A 97 33.96 13.03 -9.55
C PRO A 97 32.54 13.49 -9.16
N ASN A 98 32.05 14.58 -9.76
CA ASN A 98 30.74 15.16 -9.46
C ASN A 98 29.63 14.67 -10.42
N TYR A 99 29.89 13.65 -11.24
CA TYR A 99 28.92 13.12 -12.18
C TYR A 99 28.12 11.95 -11.58
N ALA A 100 26.89 12.24 -11.12
CA ALA A 100 26.07 11.29 -10.37
C ALA A 100 25.57 10.08 -11.19
N SER A 101 25.31 10.24 -12.49
CA SER A 101 24.84 9.14 -13.36
C SER A 101 25.84 7.99 -13.40
N LEU A 102 27.12 8.32 -13.51
CA LEU A 102 28.19 7.34 -13.59
C LEU A 102 28.37 6.55 -12.29
N ARG A 103 28.25 7.23 -11.13
CA ARG A 103 28.25 6.59 -9.81
C ARG A 103 27.08 5.59 -9.67
N ASN A 104 25.88 5.97 -10.11
CA ASN A 104 24.73 5.07 -10.10
C ASN A 104 24.95 3.82 -10.99
N ASN A 105 25.61 3.98 -12.13
CA ASN A 105 25.94 2.86 -12.99
C ASN A 105 26.98 1.94 -12.34
N ARG A 106 27.99 2.50 -11.66
CA ARG A 106 28.96 1.71 -10.88
C ARG A 106 28.27 0.92 -9.78
N VAL A 107 27.35 1.53 -9.05
CA VAL A 107 26.54 0.84 -8.03
C VAL A 107 25.72 -0.29 -8.65
N GLN A 108 25.06 -0.06 -9.79
CA GLN A 108 24.32 -1.10 -10.51
C GLN A 108 25.24 -2.27 -10.91
N ALA A 109 26.45 -1.96 -11.37
CA ALA A 109 27.46 -2.95 -11.71
C ALA A 109 27.90 -3.78 -10.49
N LEU A 110 28.15 -3.13 -9.36
CA LEU A 110 28.49 -3.80 -8.10
C LEU A 110 27.35 -4.68 -7.60
N ARG A 111 26.10 -4.20 -7.67
CA ARG A 111 24.91 -4.99 -7.32
C ARG A 111 24.73 -6.21 -8.23
N ARG A 112 25.15 -6.14 -9.50
CA ARG A 112 25.11 -7.29 -10.40
C ARG A 112 26.20 -8.32 -10.08
N LEU A 113 27.41 -7.87 -9.75
CA LEU A 113 28.52 -8.73 -9.36
C LEU A 113 28.27 -9.43 -8.01
N TYR A 114 27.95 -8.64 -6.98
CA TYR A 114 27.89 -9.07 -5.58
C TYR A 114 26.47 -9.24 -5.05
N GLY A 115 25.44 -8.89 -5.81
CA GLY A 115 24.04 -8.95 -5.36
C GLY A 115 23.66 -7.86 -4.34
N ASP A 116 22.38 -7.84 -4.00
CA ASP A 116 21.83 -6.89 -2.99
C ASP A 116 22.14 -7.31 -1.54
N THR A 117 22.77 -8.48 -1.36
CA THR A 117 23.22 -9.01 -0.07
C THR A 117 24.66 -8.60 0.28
N ILE A 118 25.23 -7.63 -0.45
CA ILE A 118 26.62 -7.18 -0.30
C ILE A 118 26.98 -6.69 1.12
N LEU A 119 25.98 -6.29 1.94
CA LEU A 119 26.19 -5.85 3.32
C LEU A 119 26.17 -6.98 4.36
N LEU A 120 26.00 -8.24 3.96
CA LEU A 120 25.81 -9.36 4.88
C LEU A 120 26.88 -10.45 4.69
N ALA A 121 27.49 -10.87 5.80
CA ALA A 121 28.42 -11.98 5.83
C ALA A 121 27.70 -13.31 5.57
N GLY A 122 28.22 -14.12 4.64
CA GLY A 122 27.72 -15.49 4.40
C GLY A 122 26.30 -15.56 3.83
N ALA A 123 25.77 -14.46 3.29
CA ALA A 123 24.41 -14.41 2.77
C ALA A 123 24.18 -15.40 1.61
N PRO A 124 22.95 -15.94 1.48
CA PRO A 124 22.62 -16.91 0.44
C PRO A 124 22.86 -16.34 -0.96
N THR A 125 23.32 -17.20 -1.87
CA THR A 125 23.47 -16.86 -3.28
C THR A 125 22.11 -16.50 -3.87
N THR A 126 21.99 -15.28 -4.39
CA THR A 126 20.83 -14.84 -5.15
C THR A 126 21.04 -15.19 -6.63
N PRO A 127 19.97 -15.53 -7.38
CA PRO A 127 20.09 -15.93 -8.79
C PRO A 127 20.63 -14.81 -9.70
N HIS A 128 20.60 -13.56 -9.23
CA HIS A 128 21.07 -12.39 -9.97
C HIS A 128 22.51 -11.98 -9.64
N ARG A 129 23.20 -12.68 -8.73
CA ARG A 129 24.60 -12.43 -8.37
C ARG A 129 25.53 -13.23 -9.30
N LEU A 130 26.57 -12.58 -9.85
CA LEU A 130 27.56 -13.26 -10.69
C LEU A 130 28.68 -13.94 -9.87
N ILE A 131 29.15 -13.31 -8.81
CA ILE A 131 30.21 -13.87 -7.94
C ILE A 131 29.55 -14.66 -6.81
N GLN A 132 29.59 -15.98 -6.87
CA GLN A 132 28.91 -16.84 -5.88
C GLN A 132 29.51 -16.71 -4.48
N SER A 133 30.83 -16.70 -4.38
CA SER A 133 31.58 -16.70 -3.12
C SER A 133 32.65 -15.59 -3.13
N PRO A 134 32.27 -14.33 -2.86
CA PRO A 134 33.21 -13.23 -2.84
C PRO A 134 34.13 -13.33 -1.60
N GLU A 135 35.38 -12.88 -1.75
CA GLU A 135 36.28 -12.74 -0.60
C GLU A 135 35.70 -11.71 0.39
N PRO A 136 35.72 -11.96 1.71
CA PRO A 136 35.14 -11.04 2.69
C PRO A 136 35.74 -9.62 2.63
N ALA A 137 37.05 -9.50 2.42
CA ALA A 137 37.71 -8.20 2.30
C ALA A 137 37.24 -7.45 1.04
N GLU A 138 37.15 -8.14 -0.10
CA GLU A 138 36.66 -7.61 -1.36
C GLU A 138 35.19 -7.14 -1.24
N ALA A 139 34.33 -7.98 -0.64
CA ALA A 139 32.92 -7.65 -0.42
C ALA A 139 32.74 -6.41 0.47
N THR A 140 33.50 -6.31 1.56
CA THR A 140 33.45 -5.15 2.48
C THR A 140 33.88 -3.87 1.78
N ARG A 141 34.94 -3.93 0.97
CA ARG A 141 35.41 -2.79 0.16
C ARG A 141 34.34 -2.32 -0.83
N TYR A 142 33.73 -3.24 -1.57
CA TYR A 142 32.72 -2.87 -2.57
C TYR A 142 31.38 -2.48 -1.95
N ALA A 143 31.01 -3.01 -0.79
CA ALA A 143 29.90 -2.53 0.02
C ALA A 143 30.08 -1.05 0.37
N ARG A 144 31.26 -0.68 0.88
CA ARG A 144 31.61 0.72 1.18
C ARG A 144 31.51 1.60 -0.05
N ILE A 145 32.15 1.22 -1.15
CA ILE A 145 32.14 1.98 -2.41
C ILE A 145 30.70 2.18 -2.92
N ALA A 146 29.89 1.12 -2.94
CA ALA A 146 28.52 1.21 -3.42
C ALA A 146 27.69 2.18 -2.56
N LEU A 147 27.81 2.10 -1.23
CA LEU A 147 27.07 3.00 -0.35
C LEU A 147 27.54 4.46 -0.46
N GLU A 148 28.86 4.69 -0.54
CA GLU A 148 29.42 6.04 -0.72
C GLU A 148 28.99 6.68 -2.05
N ASP A 149 28.97 5.89 -3.13
CA ASP A 149 28.52 6.38 -4.43
C ASP A 149 27.06 6.79 -4.42
N ILE A 150 26.20 5.97 -3.81
CA ILE A 150 24.78 6.32 -3.70
C ILE A 150 24.61 7.57 -2.84
N ASP A 151 25.29 7.65 -1.69
CA ASP A 151 25.23 8.81 -0.80
C ASP A 151 25.70 10.08 -1.53
N MET A 152 26.77 9.98 -2.31
CA MET A 152 27.29 11.08 -3.12
C MET A 152 26.33 11.46 -4.25
N SER A 153 25.78 10.49 -4.99
CA SER A 153 24.76 10.74 -6.03
C SER A 153 23.54 11.47 -5.47
N ILE A 154 23.07 11.06 -4.29
CA ILE A 154 21.96 11.72 -3.60
C ILE A 154 22.36 13.13 -3.19
N ALA A 155 23.54 13.32 -2.60
CA ALA A 155 24.01 14.65 -2.18
C ALA A 155 24.16 15.62 -3.36
N LEU A 156 24.69 15.16 -4.50
CA LEU A 156 24.91 15.97 -5.70
C LEU A 156 23.60 16.39 -6.37
N LEU A 157 22.58 15.54 -6.37
CA LEU A 157 21.34 15.79 -7.11
C LEU A 157 20.19 16.31 -6.25
N THR A 158 20.26 16.20 -4.93
CA THR A 158 19.19 16.67 -4.04
C THR A 158 19.08 18.20 -4.13
N PRO A 159 17.90 18.76 -4.46
CA PRO A 159 17.74 20.20 -4.56
C PRO A 159 17.87 20.85 -3.18
N CYS A 160 18.44 22.06 -3.13
CA CYS A 160 18.63 22.82 -1.89
C CYS A 160 17.30 23.18 -1.20
N THR A 161 16.19 23.18 -1.94
CA THR A 161 14.84 23.44 -1.42
C THR A 161 13.88 22.33 -1.81
N VAL A 162 12.90 22.06 -0.95
CA VAL A 162 11.89 21.01 -1.15
C VAL A 162 11.04 21.25 -2.42
N PHE A 163 10.98 22.50 -2.89
CA PHE A 163 10.25 22.94 -4.09
C PHE A 163 11.18 23.28 -5.27
N GLY A 164 12.47 22.98 -5.16
CA GLY A 164 13.43 23.27 -6.23
C GLY A 164 13.07 22.53 -7.52
N ALA A 165 13.10 23.25 -8.64
CA ALA A 165 12.90 22.64 -9.94
C ALA A 165 14.13 21.78 -10.31
N MET A 166 13.90 20.65 -10.96
CA MET A 166 14.96 19.72 -11.37
C MET A 166 14.79 19.32 -12.84
N SER A 167 15.90 19.05 -13.52
CA SER A 167 15.82 18.48 -14.86
C SER A 167 15.27 17.05 -14.81
N PRO A 168 14.54 16.59 -15.84
CA PRO A 168 14.00 15.22 -15.88
C PRO A 168 15.10 14.15 -15.76
N GLN A 169 16.29 14.41 -16.30
CA GLN A 169 17.43 13.50 -16.23
C GLN A 169 18.01 13.42 -14.81
N ALA A 170 18.16 14.55 -14.12
CA ALA A 170 18.60 14.58 -12.72
C ALA A 170 17.59 13.88 -11.82
N ALA A 171 16.28 14.13 -12.00
CA ALA A 171 15.22 13.47 -11.24
C ALA A 171 15.23 11.95 -11.44
N LYS A 172 15.40 11.48 -12.68
CA LYS A 172 15.53 10.04 -12.99
C LYS A 172 16.76 9.42 -12.32
N THR A 173 17.88 10.11 -12.34
CA THR A 173 19.12 9.61 -11.72
C THR A 173 18.97 9.56 -10.20
N LEU A 174 18.38 10.58 -9.59
CA LEU A 174 18.10 10.63 -8.15
C LEU A 174 17.11 9.53 -7.73
N SER A 175 16.05 9.31 -8.51
CA SER A 175 15.07 8.24 -8.23
C SER A 175 15.72 6.85 -8.25
N LEU A 176 16.63 6.62 -9.18
CA LEU A 176 17.41 5.38 -9.25
C LEU A 176 18.34 5.24 -8.05
N ALA A 177 19.07 6.28 -7.63
CA ALA A 177 19.98 6.22 -6.49
C ALA A 177 19.26 5.79 -5.21
N TYR A 178 18.13 6.45 -4.88
CA TYR A 178 17.29 6.08 -3.74
C TYR A 178 16.77 4.65 -3.85
N THR A 179 16.27 4.24 -5.03
CA THR A 179 15.74 2.89 -5.25
C THR A 179 16.82 1.82 -5.10
N GLN A 180 18.04 2.08 -5.56
CA GLN A 180 19.18 1.17 -5.41
C GLN A 180 19.56 1.01 -3.93
N ARG A 181 19.64 2.12 -3.16
CA ARG A 181 19.89 2.07 -1.71
C ARG A 181 18.82 1.29 -0.97
N ALA A 182 17.55 1.59 -1.27
CA ALA A 182 16.40 0.93 -0.69
C ALA A 182 16.42 -0.58 -0.93
N ALA A 183 16.79 -1.03 -2.13
CA ALA A 183 16.89 -2.46 -2.45
C ALA A 183 17.96 -3.18 -1.62
N ILE A 184 19.14 -2.56 -1.45
CA ILE A 184 20.22 -3.08 -0.61
C ILE A 184 19.75 -3.16 0.85
N TYR A 185 19.20 -2.07 1.39
CA TYR A 185 18.73 -2.03 2.78
C TYR A 185 17.57 -3.00 3.04
N HIS A 186 16.60 -3.07 2.14
CA HIS A 186 15.46 -3.98 2.25
C HIS A 186 15.89 -5.44 2.26
N THR A 187 16.79 -5.81 1.36
CA THR A 187 17.33 -7.18 1.28
C THR A 187 18.15 -7.51 2.52
N SER A 188 18.94 -6.55 3.00
CA SER A 188 19.74 -6.68 4.22
C SER A 188 18.85 -6.92 5.45
N ALA A 189 17.83 -6.08 5.67
CA ALA A 189 16.86 -6.26 6.76
C ALA A 189 16.14 -7.61 6.72
N LYS A 190 15.78 -8.09 5.52
CA LYS A 190 15.08 -9.37 5.34
C LYS A 190 15.92 -10.57 5.79
N LEU A 191 17.25 -10.52 5.60
CA LEU A 191 18.16 -11.65 5.83
C LEU A 191 19.04 -11.51 7.08
N MET A 192 19.00 -10.35 7.75
CA MET A 192 19.81 -10.05 8.94
C MET A 192 19.62 -11.03 10.10
N ASN A 193 18.44 -11.60 10.29
CA ASN A 193 18.19 -12.55 11.39
C ASN A 193 19.05 -13.84 11.32
N GLY A 194 19.71 -14.10 10.18
CA GLY A 194 20.60 -15.25 10.01
C GLY A 194 22.04 -14.88 9.62
N HIS A 195 22.36 -13.59 9.47
CA HIS A 195 23.64 -13.14 8.92
C HIS A 195 24.10 -11.86 9.60
N ALA A 196 25.39 -11.79 9.94
CA ALA A 196 25.99 -10.58 10.49
C ALA A 196 26.16 -9.50 9.41
N VAL A 197 26.03 -8.24 9.81
CA VAL A 197 26.34 -7.10 8.94
C VAL A 197 27.85 -7.03 8.73
N GLN A 198 28.27 -6.97 7.47
CA GLN A 198 29.67 -6.94 7.06
C GLN A 198 29.95 -5.66 6.27
N VAL A 199 30.10 -4.57 7.01
CA VAL A 199 30.38 -3.23 6.48
C VAL A 199 31.54 -2.64 7.27
N GLU A 200 32.34 -1.78 6.64
CA GLU A 200 33.43 -1.08 7.32
C GLU A 200 32.92 -0.30 8.55
N GLU A 201 33.65 -0.37 9.67
CA GLU A 201 33.24 0.23 10.95
C GLU A 201 33.03 1.75 10.91
N SER A 202 33.63 2.43 9.92
CA SER A 202 33.48 3.88 9.68
C SER A 202 32.06 4.26 9.26
N ARG A 203 31.32 3.31 8.66
CA ARG A 203 29.98 3.51 8.09
C ARG A 203 28.92 3.42 9.17
N ARG A 204 27.89 4.26 9.05
CA ARG A 204 26.71 4.23 9.93
C ARG A 204 26.00 2.87 9.92
N GLU A 205 25.96 2.20 8.76
CA GLU A 205 25.27 0.92 8.57
C GLU A 205 25.88 -0.23 9.38
N ALA A 206 27.15 -0.13 9.80
CA ALA A 206 27.82 -1.18 10.56
C ALA A 206 27.18 -1.44 11.93
N ARG A 207 26.49 -0.44 12.50
CA ARG A 207 25.82 -0.51 13.81
C ARG A 207 24.31 -0.62 13.71
N TRP A 208 23.76 -0.70 12.51
CA TRP A 208 22.32 -0.69 12.31
C TRP A 208 21.67 -2.01 12.72
N THR A 209 20.57 -1.87 13.44
CA THR A 209 19.61 -2.92 13.74
C THR A 209 18.75 -3.22 12.52
N LYS A 210 18.05 -4.35 12.57
CA LYS A 210 17.07 -4.71 11.53
C LYS A 210 16.02 -3.63 11.33
N LEU A 211 15.56 -3.01 12.42
CA LEU A 211 14.54 -1.97 12.38
C LEU A 211 15.07 -0.75 11.62
N GLU A 212 16.30 -0.32 11.89
CA GLU A 212 16.93 0.82 11.20
C GLU A 212 17.08 0.55 9.70
N PHE A 213 17.45 -0.67 9.29
CA PHE A 213 17.45 -1.05 7.87
C PHE A 213 16.05 -1.05 7.25
N GLU A 214 15.01 -1.51 7.97
CA GLU A 214 13.62 -1.48 7.48
C GLU A 214 13.11 -0.05 7.32
N GLU A 215 13.38 0.83 8.29
CA GLU A 215 13.01 2.24 8.27
C GLU A 215 13.75 2.99 7.15
N ALA A 216 15.07 2.82 7.04
CA ALA A 216 15.87 3.44 5.99
C ALA A 216 15.44 2.96 4.59
N ALA A 217 15.14 1.67 4.43
CA ALA A 217 14.61 1.14 3.17
C ALA A 217 13.24 1.74 2.81
N SER A 218 12.33 1.84 3.79
CA SER A 218 11.00 2.44 3.59
C SER A 218 11.12 3.91 3.18
N HIS A 219 11.96 4.66 3.88
CA HIS A 219 12.26 6.06 3.57
C HIS A 219 12.78 6.21 2.13
N ASP A 220 13.77 5.42 1.75
CA ASP A 220 14.38 5.52 0.43
C ASP A 220 13.44 5.07 -0.70
N PHE A 221 12.58 4.07 -0.49
CA PHE A 221 11.55 3.74 -1.47
C PHE A 221 10.53 4.87 -1.66
N ALA A 222 10.16 5.56 -0.57
CA ALA A 222 9.26 6.72 -0.65
C ALA A 222 9.89 7.84 -1.49
N PHE A 223 11.17 8.17 -1.25
CA PHE A 223 11.88 9.15 -2.07
C PHE A 223 12.08 8.70 -3.53
N GLY A 224 12.42 7.42 -3.75
CA GLY A 224 12.48 6.85 -5.10
C GLY A 224 11.16 7.01 -5.86
N GLY A 225 10.03 6.74 -5.20
CA GLY A 225 8.69 6.96 -5.73
C GLY A 225 8.39 8.44 -5.99
N ARG A 226 8.77 9.33 -5.07
CA ARG A 226 8.59 10.79 -5.19
C ARG A 226 9.29 11.37 -6.41
N TYR A 227 10.48 10.87 -6.75
CA TYR A 227 11.23 11.28 -7.95
C TYR A 227 10.82 10.51 -9.23
N GLY A 228 9.74 9.73 -9.19
CA GLY A 228 9.10 9.14 -10.37
C GLY A 228 9.45 7.68 -10.67
N ASN A 229 10.00 6.92 -9.72
CA ASN A 229 10.20 5.48 -9.89
C ASN A 229 8.97 4.68 -9.43
N GLU A 230 8.23 4.12 -10.39
CA GLU A 230 7.00 3.36 -10.11
C GLU A 230 7.23 2.06 -9.30
N ILE A 231 8.39 1.41 -9.49
CA ILE A 231 8.75 0.21 -8.72
C ILE A 231 8.96 0.61 -7.25
N ALA A 232 9.68 1.70 -7.01
CA ALA A 232 9.89 2.22 -5.67
C ALA A 232 8.58 2.67 -5.03
N LYS A 233 7.69 3.34 -5.78
CA LYS A 233 6.34 3.72 -5.31
C LYS A 233 5.52 2.51 -4.87
N GLY A 234 5.56 1.41 -5.63
CA GLY A 234 4.90 0.16 -5.24
C GLY A 234 5.52 -0.48 -3.99
N LEU A 235 6.85 -0.48 -3.89
CA LEU A 235 7.58 -1.07 -2.76
C LEU A 235 7.46 -0.22 -1.49
N ALA A 236 7.36 1.11 -1.58
CA ALA A 236 7.15 2.03 -0.46
C ALA A 236 5.90 1.64 0.34
N VAL A 237 4.78 1.38 -0.36
CA VAL A 237 3.53 0.91 0.27
C VAL A 237 3.73 -0.41 1.01
N SER A 238 4.51 -1.34 0.45
CA SER A 238 4.71 -2.67 1.02
C SER A 238 5.67 -2.68 2.22
N THR A 239 6.59 -1.72 2.28
CA THR A 239 7.62 -1.59 3.30
C THR A 239 7.21 -0.66 4.44
N ASN A 240 6.23 0.23 4.22
CA ASN A 240 5.70 1.12 5.25
C ASN A 240 5.13 0.33 6.45
N PRO A 241 5.64 0.53 7.68
CA PRO A 241 5.19 -0.19 8.88
C PRO A 241 3.70 -0.01 9.16
N THR A 242 3.16 1.19 8.93
CA THR A 242 1.73 1.49 9.13
C THR A 242 0.87 0.74 8.14
N ALA A 243 1.24 0.73 6.86
CA ALA A 243 0.54 -0.01 5.82
C ALA A 243 0.60 -1.53 6.07
N LYS A 244 1.75 -2.04 6.56
CA LYS A 244 1.95 -3.44 6.94
C LYS A 244 1.07 -3.83 8.13
N LEU A 245 0.98 -3.01 9.17
CA LEU A 245 0.10 -3.23 10.33
C LEU A 245 -1.37 -3.22 9.91
N CYS A 246 -1.81 -2.20 9.16
CA CYS A 246 -3.16 -2.13 8.62
C CYS A 246 -3.49 -3.36 7.77
N GLY A 247 -2.56 -3.78 6.89
CA GLY A 247 -2.71 -4.96 6.05
C GLY A 247 -2.73 -6.27 6.83
N GLN A 248 -1.95 -6.39 7.90
CA GLN A 248 -1.95 -7.54 8.81
C GLN A 248 -3.26 -7.61 9.59
N MET A 249 -3.72 -6.50 10.17
CA MET A 249 -4.99 -6.41 10.88
C MET A 249 -6.17 -6.77 9.97
N VAL A 250 -6.18 -6.27 8.73
CA VAL A 250 -7.21 -6.61 7.74
C VAL A 250 -7.11 -8.08 7.33
N ARG A 251 -5.92 -8.62 7.07
CA ARG A 251 -5.74 -10.06 6.74
C ARG A 251 -6.13 -10.97 7.90
N GLU A 252 -5.81 -10.59 9.13
CA GLU A 252 -6.18 -11.34 10.32
C GLU A 252 -7.69 -11.29 10.53
N ALA A 253 -8.32 -10.12 10.36
CA ALA A 253 -9.77 -9.99 10.37
C ALA A 253 -10.44 -10.82 9.27
N MET A 254 -9.91 -10.79 8.04
CA MET A 254 -10.42 -11.62 6.94
C MET A 254 -10.21 -13.12 7.18
N LYS A 255 -9.06 -13.53 7.74
CA LYS A 255 -8.78 -14.93 8.10
C LYS A 255 -9.67 -15.40 9.24
N LYS A 256 -10.03 -14.51 10.16
CA LYS A 256 -10.96 -14.78 11.27
C LYS A 256 -12.42 -14.88 10.80
N GLU A 257 -12.78 -14.14 9.75
CA GLU A 257 -14.13 -14.15 9.17
C GLU A 257 -14.33 -15.24 8.09
N TYR A 258 -13.32 -15.52 7.28
CA TYR A 258 -13.40 -16.36 6.08
C TYR A 258 -12.37 -17.51 6.01
N GLY A 259 -11.53 -17.69 7.04
CA GLY A 259 -10.53 -18.76 7.05
C GLY A 259 -11.17 -20.15 7.03
N PRO A 260 -10.60 -21.13 6.30
CA PRO A 260 -11.12 -22.48 6.28
C PRO A 260 -10.94 -23.13 7.67
N SER A 261 -12.05 -23.33 8.38
CA SER A 261 -12.11 -24.17 9.57
C SER A 261 -11.45 -25.51 9.26
N ARG A 262 -10.30 -25.77 9.89
CA ARG A 262 -9.57 -27.03 9.77
C ARG A 262 -10.52 -28.18 10.06
N ARG A 263 -10.70 -29.03 9.03
CA ARG A 263 -11.05 -30.45 9.06
C ARG A 263 -11.00 -31.07 10.46
N LYS A 264 -12.12 -31.03 11.19
CA LYS A 264 -12.37 -31.94 12.33
C LYS A 264 -13.71 -32.68 12.24
N GLY A 265 -14.61 -32.28 11.34
CA GLY A 265 -15.82 -33.05 11.01
C GLY A 265 -15.61 -34.09 9.89
N LEU A 266 -14.92 -33.69 8.82
CA LEU A 266 -14.81 -34.52 7.61
C LEU A 266 -13.93 -35.77 7.80
N LEU A 267 -12.93 -35.72 8.70
CA LEU A 267 -12.10 -36.90 9.00
C LEU A 267 -12.83 -37.92 9.86
N ARG A 268 -13.80 -37.51 10.70
CA ARG A 268 -14.66 -38.44 11.45
C ARG A 268 -15.69 -39.10 10.53
N ILE A 269 -16.23 -38.37 9.56
CA ILE A 269 -17.18 -38.91 8.58
C ILE A 269 -16.47 -39.82 7.57
N LEU A 270 -15.26 -39.48 7.11
CA LEU A 270 -14.46 -40.39 6.28
C LEU A 270 -14.00 -41.63 7.05
N ALA A 271 -13.66 -41.51 8.34
CA ALA A 271 -13.30 -42.66 9.17
C ALA A 271 -14.52 -43.57 9.42
N LEU A 272 -15.73 -43.01 9.61
CA LEU A 272 -16.96 -43.79 9.72
C LEU A 272 -17.35 -44.47 8.40
N LEU A 273 -17.16 -43.79 7.26
CA LEU A 273 -17.44 -44.34 5.93
C LEU A 273 -16.44 -45.43 5.51
N LEU A 274 -15.18 -45.36 5.93
CA LEU A 274 -14.22 -46.44 5.73
C LEU A 274 -14.45 -47.65 6.67
N LEU A 275 -15.03 -47.44 7.86
CA LEU A 275 -15.36 -48.51 8.80
C LEU A 275 -16.66 -49.26 8.46
N LEU A 276 -17.56 -48.66 7.67
CA LEU A 276 -18.81 -49.29 7.23
C LEU A 276 -18.71 -49.97 5.85
N ALA A 277 -17.55 -49.96 5.20
CA ALA A 277 -17.32 -50.55 3.88
C ALA A 277 -16.67 -51.94 3.92
N ILE A 278 -16.95 -52.74 4.96
CA ILE A 278 -16.62 -54.17 5.04
C ILE A 278 -17.88 -54.92 5.51
N ASP A 279 -18.72 -55.37 4.58
CA ASP A 279 -19.02 -56.80 4.38
C ASP A 279 -19.96 -57.02 3.17
N PRO A 280 -19.93 -58.20 2.53
CA PRO A 280 -20.57 -58.45 1.25
C PRO A 280 -21.98 -59.05 1.38
N ARG A 281 -22.72 -58.97 0.27
CA ARG A 281 -23.96 -59.71 -0.08
C ARG A 281 -25.29 -59.09 0.39
N GLY A 282 -26.08 -58.69 -0.61
CA GLY A 282 -27.46 -59.19 -0.72
C GLY A 282 -28.62 -58.21 -0.47
N ARG A 283 -29.28 -57.86 -1.59
CA ARG A 283 -30.74 -57.83 -1.79
C ARG A 283 -31.59 -56.63 -1.28
N SER A 284 -32.16 -55.95 -2.28
CA SER A 284 -33.57 -55.55 -2.49
C SER A 284 -34.27 -54.47 -1.64
N THR A 285 -35.04 -53.67 -2.40
CA THR A 285 -36.33 -53.01 -2.12
C THR A 285 -36.35 -51.67 -1.37
N GLN A 286 -36.80 -50.62 -2.09
CA GLN A 286 -37.46 -49.42 -1.54
C GLN A 286 -38.87 -49.78 -1.01
N PRO A 287 -39.48 -49.00 -0.10
CA PRO A 287 -40.34 -47.89 -0.54
C PRO A 287 -40.39 -46.65 0.38
N ASP A 288 -41.10 -45.64 -0.10
CA ASP A 288 -41.46 -44.33 0.47
C ASP A 288 -42.05 -44.35 1.89
N HIS A 289 -41.82 -43.29 2.68
CA HIS A 289 -42.88 -42.35 3.10
C HIS A 289 -42.40 -41.21 4.02
N GLN A 290 -43.19 -40.14 3.92
CA GLN A 290 -43.26 -38.89 4.67
C GLN A 290 -43.05 -38.97 6.19
N GLY A 291 -42.52 -37.87 6.74
CA GLY A 291 -43.15 -37.22 7.90
C GLY A 291 -42.29 -37.01 9.14
N LYS A 292 -42.41 -35.79 9.66
CA LYS A 292 -42.29 -35.35 11.06
C LYS A 292 -40.94 -34.81 11.59
N ASP A 293 -41.07 -33.51 11.87
CA ASP A 293 -40.90 -32.89 13.18
C ASP A 293 -39.50 -32.51 13.68
N ARG A 294 -39.32 -31.18 13.67
CA ARG A 294 -38.92 -30.35 14.80
C ARG A 294 -37.83 -30.93 15.71
N VAL A 295 -36.61 -30.46 15.47
CA VAL A 295 -35.77 -30.01 16.58
C VAL A 295 -35.39 -28.57 16.27
N GLY A 296 -35.91 -27.66 17.08
CA GLY A 296 -35.47 -26.27 17.06
C GLY A 296 -34.04 -26.24 17.56
N ASP A 297 -33.12 -25.83 16.69
CA ASP A 297 -31.76 -25.56 17.10
C ASP A 297 -31.66 -24.09 17.54
N LEU A 298 -31.88 -23.92 18.84
CA LEU A 298 -31.51 -22.74 19.58
C LEU A 298 -29.99 -22.65 19.59
N GLY A 299 -29.46 -21.61 18.96
CA GLY A 299 -28.12 -21.10 19.27
C GLY A 299 -27.12 -21.18 18.13
N ASP A 300 -27.39 -20.49 17.03
CA ASP A 300 -26.31 -19.95 16.20
C ASP A 300 -25.54 -18.89 17.02
N ASP A 301 -24.56 -19.42 17.74
CA ASP A 301 -23.24 -18.88 18.00
C ASP A 301 -23.11 -17.36 17.80
N VAL A 302 -22.98 -16.68 18.94
CA VAL A 302 -22.66 -15.25 19.07
C VAL A 302 -21.24 -15.00 18.54
N LYS A 303 -21.06 -15.13 17.22
CA LYS A 303 -19.99 -14.45 16.51
C LYS A 303 -20.29 -12.96 16.61
N MET A 304 -19.43 -12.23 17.31
CA MET A 304 -19.54 -10.79 17.53
C MET A 304 -19.41 -10.03 16.21
N LYS A 305 -20.49 -10.03 15.41
CA LYS A 305 -20.64 -9.22 14.20
C LYS A 305 -20.48 -7.76 14.57
N PHE A 306 -19.54 -7.07 13.95
CA PHE A 306 -19.19 -5.68 14.25
C PHE A 306 -20.21 -4.68 13.65
N LEU A 307 -20.94 -5.07 12.61
CA LEU A 307 -22.00 -4.29 11.96
C LEU A 307 -23.35 -4.53 12.64
N LYS A 308 -23.51 -3.98 13.85
CA LYS A 308 -24.77 -4.02 14.60
C LYS A 308 -25.59 -2.76 14.41
N VAL A 309 -26.88 -2.88 14.68
CA VAL A 309 -27.81 -1.76 14.87
C VAL A 309 -27.20 -0.73 15.84
N GLY A 310 -27.16 0.55 15.44
CA GLY A 310 -26.61 1.65 16.24
C GLY A 310 -25.10 1.87 16.06
N ARG A 311 -24.41 1.07 15.25
CA ARG A 311 -23.01 1.33 14.89
C ARG A 311 -22.90 2.47 13.91
N VAL A 312 -21.89 3.31 14.10
CA VAL A 312 -21.57 4.40 13.20
C VAL A 312 -20.59 3.91 12.14
N ALA A 313 -20.86 4.23 10.89
CA ALA A 313 -20.02 3.93 9.74
C ALA A 313 -19.80 5.19 8.89
N ILE A 314 -18.79 5.15 8.02
CA ILE A 314 -18.54 6.17 7.00
C ILE A 314 -18.83 5.54 5.64
N ILE A 315 -19.56 6.24 4.78
CA ILE A 315 -19.77 5.77 3.40
C ILE A 315 -18.49 6.00 2.59
N THR A 316 -18.00 4.97 1.91
CA THR A 316 -16.79 5.04 1.08
C THR A 316 -17.09 5.36 -0.38
N HIS A 317 -18.29 5.05 -0.89
CA HIS A 317 -18.63 5.18 -2.32
C HIS A 317 -19.98 5.86 -2.61
N GLY A 318 -20.07 6.50 -3.78
CA GLY A 318 -21.29 7.13 -4.31
C GLY A 318 -21.51 8.57 -3.84
N ARG A 319 -22.69 9.13 -4.15
CA ARG A 319 -23.04 10.55 -3.85
C ARG A 319 -22.80 11.00 -2.40
N TYR A 320 -22.89 10.07 -1.44
CA TYR A 320 -22.73 10.35 -0.02
C TYR A 320 -21.38 9.87 0.54
N ALA A 321 -20.36 9.66 -0.30
CA ALA A 321 -19.02 9.33 0.14
C ALA A 321 -18.47 10.36 1.14
N GLY A 322 -17.74 9.89 2.15
CA GLY A 322 -17.21 10.68 3.26
C GLY A 322 -18.26 11.11 4.29
N LYS A 323 -19.55 10.78 4.11
CA LYS A 323 -20.60 11.09 5.09
C LYS A 323 -20.70 10.02 6.16
N LYS A 324 -20.84 10.47 7.40
CA LYS A 324 -21.07 9.66 8.60
C LYS A 324 -22.53 9.21 8.64
N VAL A 325 -22.72 7.93 8.92
CA VAL A 325 -24.04 7.29 8.96
C VAL A 325 -24.16 6.37 10.17
N VAL A 326 -25.39 6.17 10.63
CA VAL A 326 -25.73 5.15 11.62
C VAL A 326 -26.48 4.01 10.93
N ILE A 327 -26.11 2.78 11.28
CA ILE A 327 -26.78 1.56 10.81
C ILE A 327 -28.08 1.40 11.61
N ILE A 328 -29.23 1.51 10.92
CA ILE A 328 -30.55 1.32 11.52
C ILE A 328 -30.92 -0.15 11.48
N GLN A 329 -30.76 -0.79 10.32
CA GLN A 329 -31.09 -2.20 10.13
C GLN A 329 -30.04 -2.89 9.25
N PRO A 330 -29.23 -3.80 9.81
CA PRO A 330 -28.37 -4.68 9.04
C PRO A 330 -29.19 -5.81 8.38
N VAL A 331 -28.87 -6.14 7.13
CA VAL A 331 -29.46 -7.23 6.36
C VAL A 331 -28.32 -8.06 5.77
N ASP A 332 -27.95 -9.14 6.48
CA ASP A 332 -26.75 -9.92 6.15
C ASP A 332 -26.96 -10.86 4.95
N SER A 333 -28.12 -11.51 4.87
CA SER A 333 -28.40 -12.54 3.86
C SER A 333 -28.91 -12.00 2.51
N GLY A 334 -28.98 -10.67 2.35
CA GLY A 334 -29.55 -10.03 1.17
C GLY A 334 -31.07 -10.19 1.05
N ASN A 335 -31.66 -9.63 -0.01
CA ASN A 335 -33.07 -9.77 -0.36
C ASN A 335 -33.24 -10.01 -1.87
N LYS A 336 -34.46 -10.27 -2.35
CA LYS A 336 -34.72 -10.55 -3.78
C LYS A 336 -34.30 -9.39 -4.72
N ALA A 337 -34.35 -8.14 -4.26
CA ALA A 337 -33.96 -6.98 -5.05
C ALA A 337 -32.44 -6.69 -4.99
N HIS A 338 -31.79 -7.07 -3.90
CA HIS A 338 -30.39 -6.82 -3.57
C HIS A 338 -29.78 -8.10 -2.97
N PRO A 339 -29.23 -9.00 -3.80
CA PRO A 339 -28.77 -10.33 -3.39
C PRO A 339 -27.44 -10.32 -2.59
N PHE A 340 -27.06 -9.17 -2.04
CA PHE A 340 -25.82 -8.96 -1.29
C PHE A 340 -26.11 -8.36 0.09
N GLY A 341 -25.19 -8.58 1.03
CA GLY A 341 -25.26 -8.01 2.38
C GLY A 341 -25.29 -6.48 2.35
N HIS A 342 -26.30 -5.88 2.98
CA HIS A 342 -26.51 -4.44 2.97
C HIS A 342 -27.07 -3.96 4.30
N ALA A 343 -26.96 -2.66 4.55
CA ALA A 343 -27.60 -2.00 5.68
C ALA A 343 -28.48 -0.85 5.21
N LEU A 344 -29.58 -0.66 5.94
CA LEU A 344 -30.36 0.57 5.92
C LEU A 344 -29.68 1.55 6.85
N VAL A 345 -29.25 2.69 6.29
CA VAL A 345 -28.49 3.70 7.00
C VAL A 345 -29.21 5.05 6.98
N ALA A 346 -29.09 5.77 8.09
CA ALA A 346 -29.42 7.20 8.16
C ALA A 346 -28.15 8.01 8.39
N GLY A 347 -28.00 9.11 7.66
CA GLY A 347 -26.78 9.90 7.66
C GLY A 347 -27.02 11.39 7.56
N ILE A 348 -25.94 12.15 7.69
CA ILE A 348 -25.95 13.61 7.56
C ILE A 348 -25.35 14.00 6.21
N GLU A 349 -26.15 14.62 5.33
CA GLU A 349 -25.67 15.16 4.05
C GLU A 349 -24.99 16.51 4.28
N ARG A 350 -25.66 17.40 5.03
CA ARG A 350 -25.17 18.72 5.42
C ARG A 350 -25.05 18.80 6.94
N TYR A 351 -23.82 18.93 7.40
CA TYR A 351 -23.46 19.05 8.82
C TYR A 351 -23.80 20.42 9.39
N PRO A 352 -24.07 20.51 10.71
CA PRO A 352 -24.15 21.80 11.38
C PRO A 352 -22.80 22.50 11.30
N SER A 353 -22.83 23.83 11.13
CA SER A 353 -21.61 24.64 11.03
C SER A 353 -21.17 25.15 12.41
N LYS A 354 -19.86 25.36 12.60
CA LYS A 354 -19.31 25.90 13.85
C LYS A 354 -20.01 27.21 14.25
N ILE A 355 -20.47 27.25 15.50
CA ILE A 355 -21.07 28.44 16.12
C ILE A 355 -20.01 29.17 16.93
N THR A 356 -20.09 30.50 16.94
CA THR A 356 -19.26 31.37 17.79
C THR A 356 -20.14 32.32 18.58
N ARG A 357 -19.69 32.75 19.77
CA ARG A 357 -20.46 33.62 20.67
C ARG A 357 -20.86 34.97 20.05
N ARG A 358 -20.13 35.44 19.04
CA ARG A 358 -20.37 36.72 18.35
C ARG A 358 -21.55 36.68 17.36
N MET A 359 -22.09 35.51 17.06
CA MET A 359 -23.17 35.37 16.08
C MET A 359 -24.54 35.74 16.67
N SER A 360 -25.42 36.35 15.86
CA SER A 360 -26.82 36.59 16.23
C SER A 360 -27.60 35.29 16.39
N LYS A 361 -28.62 35.27 17.25
CA LYS A 361 -29.47 34.08 17.51
C LYS A 361 -30.04 33.47 16.21
N THR A 362 -30.50 34.32 15.28
CA THR A 362 -31.02 33.90 13.96
C THR A 362 -29.96 33.21 13.08
N ARG A 363 -28.69 33.63 13.17
CA ARG A 363 -27.57 32.99 12.44
C ARG A 363 -27.15 31.69 13.12
N GLN A 364 -27.23 31.62 14.45
CA GLN A 364 -26.96 30.39 15.20
C GLN A 364 -27.97 29.29 14.86
N GLU A 365 -29.27 29.61 14.85
CA GLU A 365 -30.34 28.68 14.46
C GLU A 365 -30.17 28.16 13.03
N LYS A 366 -29.83 29.03 12.07
CA LYS A 366 -29.56 28.61 10.67
C LYS A 366 -28.37 27.65 10.58
N ARG A 367 -27.34 27.82 11.41
CA ARG A 367 -26.14 26.97 11.42
C ARG A 367 -26.34 25.63 12.15
N ASN A 368 -27.33 25.54 13.04
CA ASN A 368 -27.73 24.31 13.72
C ASN A 368 -28.50 23.34 12.83
N LYS A 369 -29.08 23.81 11.72
CA LYS A 369 -29.92 22.99 10.85
C LYS A 369 -29.13 21.87 10.19
N ILE A 370 -29.65 20.65 10.28
CA ILE A 370 -29.08 19.44 9.70
C ILE A 370 -29.91 19.01 8.49
N LYS A 371 -29.24 18.57 7.42
CA LYS A 371 -29.91 17.91 6.28
C LYS A 371 -29.61 16.41 6.33
N PRO A 372 -30.56 15.55 6.74
CA PRO A 372 -30.34 14.11 6.76
C PRO A 372 -30.61 13.45 5.41
N PHE A 373 -30.10 12.23 5.25
CA PHE A 373 -30.48 11.31 4.17
C PHE A 373 -30.69 9.89 4.71
N VAL A 374 -31.53 9.14 4.02
CA VAL A 374 -31.75 7.70 4.24
C VAL A 374 -31.44 6.94 2.95
N LYS A 375 -30.71 5.83 3.08
CA LYS A 375 -30.26 5.03 1.93
C LYS A 375 -30.01 3.57 2.32
N LEU A 376 -30.20 2.68 1.36
CA LEU A 376 -29.73 1.29 1.42
C LEU A 376 -28.31 1.22 0.85
N VAL A 377 -27.37 0.67 1.60
CA VAL A 377 -25.94 0.67 1.26
C VAL A 377 -25.34 -0.71 1.47
N ASN A 378 -24.62 -1.22 0.47
CA ASN A 378 -23.84 -2.47 0.56
C ASN A 378 -22.75 -2.34 1.65
N TYR A 379 -22.49 -3.41 2.41
CA TYR A 379 -21.43 -3.41 3.42
C TYR A 379 -20.04 -3.08 2.89
N ASN A 380 -19.71 -3.46 1.65
CA ASN A 380 -18.43 -3.11 1.02
C ASN A 380 -18.25 -1.59 0.86
N HIS A 381 -19.35 -0.83 0.86
CA HIS A 381 -19.35 0.63 0.73
C HIS A 381 -19.43 1.34 2.10
N LEU A 382 -19.31 0.60 3.19
CA LEU A 382 -19.31 1.11 4.56
C LEU A 382 -17.96 0.82 5.22
N MET A 383 -17.34 1.86 5.74
CA MET A 383 -16.21 1.74 6.65
C MET A 383 -16.74 1.76 8.09
N PRO A 384 -16.76 0.63 8.81
CA PRO A 384 -17.22 0.62 10.20
C PRO A 384 -16.29 1.44 11.08
N THR A 385 -16.85 2.13 12.07
CA THR A 385 -16.07 2.91 13.03
C THR A 385 -16.25 2.39 14.45
N ARG A 386 -15.35 2.77 15.35
CA ARG A 386 -15.45 2.43 16.78
C ARG A 386 -16.64 3.06 17.48
N TYR A 387 -17.21 4.12 16.91
CA TYR A 387 -18.29 4.90 17.53
C TYR A 387 -19.65 4.20 17.41
N THR A 388 -20.47 4.43 18.42
CA THR A 388 -21.88 4.03 18.47
C THR A 388 -22.76 5.26 18.63
N LEU A 389 -23.98 5.17 18.12
CA LEU A 389 -25.04 6.14 18.29
C LEU A 389 -26.28 5.37 18.72
N GLU A 390 -26.83 5.64 19.91
CA GLU A 390 -28.04 4.95 20.33
C GLU A 390 -29.24 5.44 19.50
N LEU A 391 -30.14 4.51 19.21
CA LEU A 391 -31.21 4.69 18.22
C LEU A 391 -32.56 5.05 18.83
N GLU A 392 -32.57 5.67 20.02
CA GLU A 392 -33.81 6.19 20.62
C GLU A 392 -34.51 7.12 19.62
N GLY A 393 -35.68 6.71 19.12
CA GLY A 393 -36.47 7.45 18.11
C GLY A 393 -36.17 7.15 16.63
N LEU A 394 -35.15 6.36 16.29
CA LEU A 394 -34.81 6.00 14.90
C LEU A 394 -35.14 4.56 14.51
N LYS A 395 -35.43 3.71 15.50
CA LYS A 395 -35.80 2.30 15.29
C LYS A 395 -37.22 2.22 14.71
N GLY A 396 -37.37 1.57 13.55
CA GLY A 396 -38.67 1.38 12.89
C GLY A 396 -39.12 2.51 11.96
N VAL A 397 -38.47 3.67 11.98
CA VAL A 397 -38.78 4.81 11.08
C VAL A 397 -38.34 4.54 9.64
N VAL A 398 -37.28 3.75 9.46
CA VAL A 398 -36.71 3.42 8.15
C VAL A 398 -36.80 1.91 7.96
N SER A 399 -37.66 1.48 7.05
CA SER A 399 -37.84 0.09 6.65
C SER A 399 -37.59 -0.07 5.14
N ASN A 400 -37.64 -1.30 4.64
CA ASN A 400 -37.52 -1.55 3.19
C ASN A 400 -38.67 -0.93 2.39
N ASP A 401 -39.86 -0.80 2.97
CA ASP A 401 -41.03 -0.24 2.29
C ASP A 401 -40.94 1.28 2.13
N THR A 402 -40.22 1.97 3.03
CA THR A 402 -39.96 3.42 2.96
C THR A 402 -39.29 3.85 1.65
N PHE A 403 -38.64 2.93 0.93
CA PHE A 403 -37.95 3.23 -0.33
C PHE A 403 -38.82 3.06 -1.58
N LYS A 404 -40.04 2.50 -1.46
CA LYS A 404 -40.96 2.31 -2.59
C LYS A 404 -41.66 3.61 -2.98
N GLU A 405 -42.03 4.44 -2.01
CA GLU A 405 -42.75 5.69 -2.21
C GLU A 405 -41.92 6.92 -1.79
N VAL A 406 -42.02 8.01 -2.57
CA VAL A 406 -41.25 9.24 -2.31
C VAL A 406 -41.76 9.97 -1.07
N THR A 407 -43.07 9.98 -0.85
CA THR A 407 -43.73 10.62 0.31
C THR A 407 -43.23 10.04 1.64
N GLN A 408 -43.24 8.71 1.77
CA GLN A 408 -42.75 8.00 2.96
C GLN A 408 -41.27 8.31 3.24
N ARG A 409 -40.47 8.43 2.18
CA ARG A 409 -39.05 8.80 2.30
C ARG A 409 -38.85 10.22 2.81
N GLU A 410 -39.71 11.15 2.42
CA GLU A 410 -39.67 12.52 2.92
C GLU A 410 -40.08 12.61 4.40
N ASP A 411 -41.10 11.86 4.80
CA ASP A 411 -41.54 11.82 6.20
C ASP A 411 -40.51 11.15 7.11
N ALA A 412 -39.88 10.06 6.65
CA ALA A 412 -38.74 9.47 7.36
C ALA A 412 -37.59 10.46 7.55
N LYS A 413 -37.28 11.28 6.53
CA LYS A 413 -36.24 12.33 6.65
C LYS A 413 -36.63 13.42 7.64
N LYS A 414 -37.90 13.82 7.72
CA LYS A 414 -38.37 14.82 8.71
C LYS A 414 -38.18 14.31 10.13
N THR A 415 -38.53 13.05 10.39
CA THR A 415 -38.32 12.41 11.69
C THR A 415 -36.85 12.28 12.04
N VAL A 416 -36.02 11.76 11.11
CA VAL A 416 -34.56 11.65 11.30
C VAL A 416 -33.94 13.03 11.58
N LYS A 417 -34.41 14.08 10.89
CA LYS A 417 -33.93 15.45 11.10
C LYS A 417 -34.17 15.91 12.53
N LYS A 418 -35.39 15.75 13.04
CA LYS A 418 -35.77 16.17 14.39
C LYS A 418 -34.89 15.50 15.45
N VAL A 419 -34.72 14.17 15.36
CA VAL A 419 -33.89 13.41 16.30
C VAL A 419 -32.42 13.82 16.27
N LEU A 420 -31.86 14.06 15.08
CA LEU A 420 -30.46 14.48 14.95
C LEU A 420 -30.22 15.91 15.44
N GLU A 421 -31.16 16.83 15.23
CA GLU A 421 -31.08 18.22 15.72
C GLU A 421 -31.21 18.28 17.26
N GLU A 422 -32.10 17.47 17.85
CA GLU A 422 -32.22 17.31 19.31
C GLU A 422 -30.93 16.73 19.92
N ARG A 423 -30.37 15.66 19.33
CA ARG A 423 -29.07 15.09 19.79
C ARG A 423 -27.94 16.10 19.68
N TYR A 424 -27.85 16.85 18.59
CA TYR A 424 -26.81 17.86 18.42
C TYR A 424 -26.90 18.96 19.49
N THR A 425 -28.12 19.42 19.78
CA THR A 425 -28.38 20.44 20.81
C THR A 425 -28.03 19.93 22.22
N SER A 426 -28.24 18.64 22.49
CA SER A 426 -27.83 17.99 23.74
C SER A 426 -26.30 17.85 23.93
N GLY A 427 -25.50 18.14 22.89
CA GLY A 427 -24.03 18.06 22.94
C GLY A 427 -23.46 16.63 22.90
N LYS A 428 -24.31 15.61 22.73
CA LYS A 428 -23.88 14.21 22.62
C LYS A 428 -23.30 13.89 21.24
N ASN A 429 -22.42 12.88 21.17
CA ASN A 429 -21.82 12.37 19.92
C ASN A 429 -21.17 13.43 19.03
N ARG A 430 -20.40 14.35 19.62
CA ARG A 430 -19.71 15.45 18.91
C ARG A 430 -18.96 15.02 17.65
N TRP A 431 -18.33 13.84 17.67
CA TRP A 431 -17.64 13.29 16.51
C TRP A 431 -18.58 13.03 15.32
N PHE A 432 -19.81 12.57 15.55
CA PHE A 432 -20.78 12.28 14.49
C PHE A 432 -21.23 13.56 13.75
N PHE A 433 -21.35 14.67 14.46
CA PHE A 433 -21.80 15.96 13.91
C PHE A 433 -20.68 16.84 13.36
N THR A 434 -19.43 16.47 13.59
CA THR A 434 -18.28 17.15 12.98
C THR A 434 -18.07 16.58 11.57
N PRO A 435 -17.90 17.39 10.52
CA PRO A 435 -17.56 16.87 9.19
C PRO A 435 -16.25 16.06 9.25
N LEU A 436 -16.13 15.04 8.39
CA LEU A 436 -14.90 14.27 8.23
C LEU A 436 -13.86 15.08 7.44
#